data_AF-A0A7X6NXZ7-F1
#
_entry.id   AF-A0A7X6NXZ7-F1
#
_cell.length_a   1.000
_cell.length_b   1.000
_cell.length_c   1.000
_cell.angle_alpha   90.00
_cell.angle_beta   90.00
_cell.angle_gamma   90.00
#
_symmetry.space_group_name_H-M   'P 1'
#
loop_
_entity.id
_entity.type
_entity.pdbx_description
1 polymer ?
#
loop_
_entity_poly.entity_id
_entity_poly.type
_entity_poly.pdbx_seq_one_letter_code
_entity_poly.pdbx_strand_id
1 'polypeptide(L)'
;MYCYKCGVKLSESEKKCPLCKTKIPSIDNKKEVLAYPKNIEEFAHKINFPYLIRLSSLILVLISIIIVLCNLIAVGRVTWSIYIISSTVYLCSLLFFISRRKIYVSIFWSVFI
;
A
#
# COMPACT_ATOMS: atom_id res chain seq x y z
N MET A 1 -14.03 -42.10 -14.16
CA MET A 1 -13.90 -41.81 -12.72
C MET A 1 -13.11 -42.93 -12.05
N TYR A 2 -12.29 -42.68 -11.02
CA TYR A 2 -11.52 -43.74 -10.34
C TYR A 2 -11.96 -43.89 -8.89
N CYS A 3 -11.92 -45.11 -8.35
CA CYS A 3 -12.17 -45.32 -6.92
C CYS A 3 -10.96 -44.86 -6.10
N TYR A 4 -11.13 -43.89 -5.20
CA TYR A 4 -10.05 -43.42 -4.32
C TYR A 4 -9.47 -44.51 -3.40
N LYS A 5 -10.21 -45.60 -3.18
CA LYS A 5 -9.81 -46.69 -2.28
C LYS A 5 -9.16 -47.87 -3.00
N CYS A 6 -9.51 -48.12 -4.26
CA CYS A 6 -9.07 -49.32 -4.99
C CYS A 6 -8.40 -49.02 -6.33
N GLY A 7 -8.39 -47.77 -6.78
CA GLY A 7 -7.72 -47.35 -8.02
C GLY A 7 -8.35 -47.87 -9.32
N VAL A 8 -9.44 -48.65 -9.27
CA VAL A 8 -10.12 -49.14 -10.47
C VAL A 8 -10.88 -48.02 -11.18
N LYS A 9 -10.79 -48.03 -12.52
CA LYS A 9 -11.52 -47.13 -13.41
C LYS A 9 -12.98 -47.58 -13.48
N LEU A 10 -13.88 -46.69 -13.09
CA LEU A 10 -15.32 -46.91 -13.12
C LEU A 10 -15.94 -46.12 -14.27
N SER A 11 -16.97 -46.73 -14.85
CA SER A 11 -17.88 -46.10 -15.81
C SER A 11 -18.67 -44.98 -15.12
N GLU A 12 -19.01 -43.94 -15.87
CA GLU A 12 -19.53 -42.67 -15.32
C GLU A 12 -20.91 -42.79 -14.64
N SER A 13 -21.62 -43.91 -14.83
CA SER A 13 -22.95 -44.14 -14.24
C SER A 13 -22.97 -45.02 -12.99
N GLU A 14 -21.81 -45.50 -12.51
CA GLU A 14 -21.74 -46.48 -11.42
C GLU A 14 -21.58 -45.80 -10.05
N LYS A 15 -22.66 -45.76 -9.26
CA LYS A 15 -22.71 -45.06 -7.96
C LYS A 15 -21.96 -45.77 -6.82
N LYS A 16 -21.56 -47.03 -7.04
CA LYS A 16 -20.85 -47.87 -6.05
C LYS A 16 -19.80 -48.71 -6.75
N CYS A 17 -18.60 -48.80 -6.16
CA CYS A 17 -17.55 -49.64 -6.73
C CYS A 17 -17.90 -51.14 -6.58
N PRO A 18 -17.87 -51.97 -7.64
CA PRO A 18 -18.26 -53.38 -7.57
C PRO A 18 -17.29 -54.24 -6.75
N LEU A 19 -16.04 -53.81 -6.59
CA LEU A 19 -15.00 -54.56 -5.87
C LEU A 19 -15.02 -54.28 -4.36
N CYS A 20 -15.01 -53.01 -3.95
CA CYS A 20 -14.96 -52.63 -2.54
C CYS A 20 -16.28 -52.13 -1.97
N LYS A 21 -17.35 -52.14 -2.78
CA LYS A 21 -18.72 -51.71 -2.44
C LYS A 21 -18.82 -50.28 -1.89
N THR A 22 -17.74 -49.49 -2.04
CA THR A 22 -17.66 -48.14 -1.51
C THR A 22 -18.50 -47.20 -2.38
N LYS A 23 -19.38 -46.42 -1.75
CA LYS A 23 -20.21 -45.42 -2.42
C LYS A 23 -19.33 -44.25 -2.83
N ILE A 24 -19.38 -43.88 -4.10
CA ILE A 24 -18.57 -42.80 -4.63
C ILE A 24 -19.44 -41.55 -4.68
N PRO A 25 -18.97 -40.41 -4.15
CA PRO A 25 -19.73 -39.18 -4.23
C PRO A 25 -19.95 -38.83 -5.71
N SER A 26 -21.21 -38.72 -6.14
CA SER A 26 -21.53 -38.13 -7.43
C SER A 26 -21.11 -36.67 -7.37
N ILE A 27 -20.16 -36.28 -8.22
CA ILE A 27 -19.84 -34.88 -8.43
C ILE A 27 -21.00 -34.32 -9.24
N ASP A 28 -22.11 -34.03 -8.57
CA ASP A 28 -23.14 -33.17 -9.15
C ASP A 28 -22.45 -31.82 -9.36
N ASN A 29 -22.31 -31.41 -10.63
CA ASN A 29 -21.76 -30.13 -11.07
C ASN A 29 -22.66 -28.96 -10.63
N LYS A 30 -23.00 -28.90 -9.34
CA LYS A 30 -23.88 -27.90 -8.77
C LYS A 30 -23.02 -26.84 -8.11
N LYS A 31 -22.78 -25.81 -8.92
CA LYS A 31 -22.40 -24.45 -8.53
C LYS A 31 -21.06 -24.38 -7.83
N GLU A 32 -20.06 -23.99 -8.62
CA GLU A 32 -18.91 -23.21 -8.16
C GLU A 32 -19.42 -22.01 -7.33
N VAL A 33 -19.64 -22.23 -6.05
CA VAL A 33 -19.67 -21.14 -5.08
C VAL A 33 -18.23 -20.72 -4.98
N LEU A 34 -17.88 -19.63 -5.68
CA LEU A 34 -16.59 -18.96 -5.55
C LEU A 34 -16.30 -18.80 -4.05
N ALA A 35 -15.37 -19.60 -3.53
CA ALA A 35 -14.96 -19.60 -2.12
C ALA A 35 -14.11 -18.36 -1.77
N TYR A 36 -13.95 -17.43 -2.70
CA TYR A 36 -13.13 -16.25 -2.54
C TYR A 36 -14.01 -14.99 -2.59
N PRO A 37 -13.99 -14.16 -1.53
CA PRO A 37 -14.81 -12.97 -1.48
C PRO A 37 -14.20 -11.91 -2.43
N LYS A 38 -15.02 -11.40 -3.35
CA LYS A 38 -14.62 -10.49 -4.45
C LYS A 38 -14.35 -9.05 -3.98
N ASN A 39 -14.51 -8.78 -2.69
CA ASN A 39 -14.03 -7.58 -2.03
C ASN A 39 -12.56 -7.79 -1.69
N ILE A 40 -11.71 -7.57 -2.69
CA ILE A 40 -10.39 -7.03 -2.41
C ILE A 40 -10.71 -5.68 -1.75
N GLU A 41 -10.74 -5.65 -0.42
CA GLU A 41 -10.74 -4.40 0.31
C GLU A 41 -9.47 -3.70 -0.14
N GLU A 42 -9.62 -2.78 -1.09
CA GLU A 42 -8.62 -1.78 -1.36
C GLU A 42 -8.45 -1.04 -0.04
N PHE A 43 -7.56 -1.54 0.81
CA PHE A 43 -6.89 -0.78 1.84
C PHE A 43 -6.05 0.28 1.11
N ALA A 44 -6.73 1.19 0.42
CA ALA A 44 -6.21 2.48 0.04
C ALA A 44 -6.02 3.22 1.37
N HIS A 45 -4.95 2.86 2.07
CA HIS A 45 -4.49 3.51 3.26
C HIS A 45 -4.49 5.00 2.91
N LYS A 46 -5.41 5.77 3.48
CA LYS A 46 -5.58 7.19 3.15
C LYS A 46 -4.33 7.89 3.68
N ILE A 47 -3.29 7.93 2.85
CA ILE A 47 -2.03 8.55 3.20
C ILE A 47 -2.34 10.04 3.32
N ASN A 48 -2.21 10.54 4.55
CA ASN A 48 -2.38 11.96 4.83
C ASN A 48 -1.22 12.73 4.19
N PHE A 49 -1.33 13.08 2.91
CA PHE A 49 -0.38 13.95 2.21
C PHE A 49 0.05 15.20 3.00
N PRO A 50 -0.85 15.93 3.70
CA PRO A 50 -0.40 17.06 4.52
C PRO A 50 0.50 16.64 5.69
N TYR A 51 0.28 15.44 6.25
CA TYR A 51 1.14 14.88 7.28
C TYR A 51 2.52 14.50 6.72
N LEU A 52 2.57 13.85 5.55
CA LEU A 52 3.83 13.53 4.87
C LEU A 52 4.63 14.79 4.52
N ILE A 53 3.98 15.84 4.04
CA ILE A 53 4.65 17.12 3.70
C ILE A 53 5.26 17.76 4.96
N ARG A 54 4.55 17.76 6.09
CA ARG A 54 5.11 18.26 7.36
C ARG A 54 6.28 17.41 7.82
N LEU A 55 6.14 16.09 7.81
CA LEU A 55 7.21 15.18 8.24
C LEU A 55 8.47 15.36 7.38
N SER A 56 8.30 15.42 6.05
CA SER A 56 9.39 15.68 5.12
C SER A 56 10.07 17.02 5.39
N SER A 57 9.29 18.09 5.61
CA SER A 57 9.86 19.41 5.92
C SER A 57 10.70 19.41 7.20
N LEU A 58 10.29 18.67 8.24
CA LEU A 58 11.05 18.54 9.48
C LEU A 58 12.38 17.83 9.24
N ILE A 59 12.36 16.74 8.47
CA ILE A 59 13.57 15.99 8.11
C ILE A 59 14.54 16.87 7.32
N LEU A 60 14.04 17.65 6.35
CA LEU A 60 14.88 18.60 5.60
C LEU A 60 15.54 19.64 6.51
N VAL A 61 14.80 20.19 7.48
CA VAL A 61 15.36 21.14 8.45
C VAL A 61 16.44 20.48 9.30
N LEU A 62 16.22 19.27 9.79
CA LEU A 62 17.23 18.53 10.56
C LEU A 62 18.52 18.31 9.77
N ILE A 63 18.40 17.87 8.50
CA ILE A 63 19.55 17.69 7.61
C ILE A 63 20.30 19.02 7.42
N SER A 64 19.56 20.11 7.19
CA SER A 64 20.14 21.44 7.03
C SER A 64 20.92 21.90 8.26
N ILE A 65 20.37 21.69 9.46
CA ILE A 65 21.05 21.99 10.74
C ILE A 65 22.38 21.23 10.84
N ILE A 66 22.38 19.93 10.53
CA ILE A 66 23.59 19.10 10.59
C ILE A 66 24.67 19.65 9.65
N ILE A 67 24.30 20.04 8.43
CA ILE A 67 25.25 20.59 7.46
C ILE A 67 25.81 21.94 7.91
N VAL A 68 24.96 22.80 8.47
CA VAL A 68 25.39 24.10 9.01
C VAL A 68 26.36 23.92 10.19
N LEU A 69 26.05 23.00 11.11
CA LEU A 69 26.94 22.66 12.22
C LEU A 69 28.28 22.11 11.72
N CYS A 70 28.25 21.22 10.74
CA CYS A 70 29.46 20.65 10.15
C CYS A 70 30.33 21.74 9.50
N ASN A 71 29.73 22.68 8.77
CA ASN A 71 30.46 23.82 8.19
C ASN A 71 31.04 24.73 9.28
N LEU A 72 30.29 24.97 10.37
CA LEU A 72 30.76 25.80 11.48
C LEU A 72 31.94 25.15 12.20
N ILE A 73 31.93 23.83 12.37
CA ILE A 73 33.04 23.08 12.98
C ILE A 73 34.26 23.05 12.05
N ALA A 74 34.05 22.82 10.74
CA ALA A 74 35.14 22.64 9.79
C ALA A 74 35.85 23.96 9.42
N VAL A 75 35.09 25.05 9.24
CA VAL A 75 35.61 26.32 8.69
C VAL A 75 35.57 27.46 9.71
N GLY A 76 34.76 27.34 10.78
CA GLY A 76 34.56 28.40 11.77
C GLY A 76 33.79 29.63 11.25
N ARG A 77 33.39 29.62 9.97
CA ARG A 77 32.65 30.71 9.30
C ARG A 77 31.57 30.15 8.37
N VAL A 78 30.45 30.86 8.31
CA VAL A 78 29.30 30.51 7.46
C VAL A 78 29.53 31.07 6.06
N THR A 79 30.34 30.39 5.24
CA THR A 79 30.61 30.79 3.85
C THR A 79 29.72 30.04 2.86
N TRP A 80 29.82 28.71 2.79
CA TRP A 80 29.07 27.88 1.82
C TRP A 80 27.71 27.38 2.34
N SER A 81 27.54 27.28 3.67
CA SER A 81 26.28 26.82 4.25
C SER A 81 25.12 27.80 4.09
N ILE A 82 25.39 29.05 3.68
CA ILE A 82 24.33 30.05 3.46
C ILE A 82 23.41 29.68 2.30
N TYR A 83 23.95 29.06 1.25
CA TYR A 83 23.18 28.56 0.12
C TYR A 83 22.23 27.43 0.54
N ILE A 84 22.68 26.59 1.47
CA ILE A 84 21.89 25.49 2.01
C ILE A 84 20.76 26.04 2.88
N ILE A 85 21.04 27.02 3.75
CA ILE A 85 20.02 27.69 4.57
C ILE A 85 18.95 28.34 3.66
N SER A 86 19.36 29.12 2.66
CA SER A 86 18.40 29.79 1.76
C SER A 86 17.56 28.79 0.97
N SER A 87 18.17 27.69 0.50
CA SER A 87 17.47 26.64 -0.25
C SER A 87 16.47 25.89 0.64
N THR A 88 16.86 25.53 1.87
CA THR A 88 15.97 24.88 2.84
C THR A 88 14.78 25.77 3.17
N VAL A 89 15.00 27.06 3.44
CA VAL A 89 13.92 28.01 3.72
C VAL A 89 12.96 28.12 2.52
N TYR A 90 13.50 28.27 1.31
CA TYR A 90 12.68 28.35 0.09
C TYR A 90 11.83 27.08 -0.12
N LEU A 91 12.43 25.89 0.01
CA LEU A 91 11.71 24.62 -0.12
C LEU A 91 10.64 24.44 0.97
N CYS A 92 10.94 24.78 2.22
CA CYS A 92 9.96 24.72 3.31
C CYS A 92 8.78 25.67 3.07
N SER A 93 9.04 26.91 2.62
CA SER A 93 7.98 27.87 2.28
C SER A 93 7.12 27.38 1.11
N LEU A 94 7.74 26.80 0.08
CA LEU A 94 7.04 26.28 -1.09
C LEU A 94 6.19 25.05 -0.75
N LEU A 95 6.72 24.12 0.05
CA LEU A 95 5.97 22.96 0.58
C LEU A 95 4.81 23.40 1.46
N PHE A 96 4.99 24.41 2.31
CA PHE A 96 3.93 24.97 3.14
C PHE A 96 2.83 25.61 2.28
N PHE A 97 3.21 26.38 1.27
CA PHE A 97 2.28 27.00 0.32
C PHE A 97 1.48 25.95 -0.48
N ILE A 98 2.14 24.92 -1.00
CA ILE A 98 1.48 23.80 -1.70
C ILE A 98 0.52 23.05 -0.77
N SER A 99 0.94 22.81 0.48
CA SER A 99 0.10 22.15 1.49
C SER A 99 -1.20 22.92 1.72
N ARG A 100 -1.11 24.25 1.86
CA ARG A 100 -2.28 25.14 1.99
C ARG A 100 -3.17 25.10 0.74
N ARG A 101 -2.59 25.09 -0.47
CA ARG A 101 -3.35 25.04 -1.74
C ARG A 101 -4.11 23.71 -1.89
N LYS A 102 -3.46 22.56 -1.62
CA LYS A 102 -4.12 21.25 -1.71
C LYS A 102 -5.18 21.04 -0.63
N ILE A 103 -4.99 21.59 0.57
CA ILE A 103 -6.03 21.58 1.62
C ILE A 103 -7.29 22.34 1.16
N TYR A 104 -7.13 23.49 0.51
CA TYR A 104 -8.26 24.27 0.01
C TYR A 104 -9.04 23.54 -1.09
N VAL A 105 -8.32 22.93 -2.05
CA VAL A 105 -8.94 22.13 -3.13
C VAL A 105 -9.60 20.86 -2.59
N SER A 106 -8.99 20.20 -1.60
CA SER A 106 -9.57 19.00 -0.98
C SER A 106 -10.85 19.30 -0.19
N ILE A 107 -10.91 20.42 0.54
CA ILE A 107 -12.11 20.86 1.25
C ILE A 107 -13.22 21.21 0.25
N PHE A 108 -12.87 21.94 -0.81
CA PHE A 108 -13.82 22.30 -1.88
C PHE A 108 -14.43 21.05 -2.54
N TRP A 109 -13.64 20.01 -2.81
CA TRP A 109 -14.15 18.77 -3.42
C TRP A 109 -14.99 17.93 -2.46
N SER A 110 -14.70 17.95 -1.14
CA SER A 110 -15.52 17.27 -0.12
C SER A 110 -16.83 17.98 0.23
N VAL A 111 -16.98 19.27 -0.12
CA VAL A 111 -18.21 20.05 0.10
C VAL A 111 -19.12 19.99 -1.14
N PHE A 112 -18.59 19.63 -2.30
CA PHE A 112 -19.31 19.62 -3.58
C PHE A 112 -19.71 18.22 -4.08
N ILE A 113 -19.46 17.17 -3.29
CA ILE A 113 -19.91 15.78 -3.52
C ILE A 113 -20.83 15.34 -2.37
#